data_AF-A0A937SYJ1-F1
#
_entry.id   AF-A0A937SYJ1-F1
#
_cell.length_a   1.000
_cell.length_b   1.000
_cell.length_c   1.000
_cell.angle_alpha   90.00
_cell.angle_beta   90.00
_cell.angle_gamma   90.00
#
_symmetry.space_group_name_H-M   'P 1'
#
loop_
_entity.id
_entity.type
_entity.pdbx_description
1 polymer ?
#
loop_
_entity_poly.entity_id
_entity_poly.type
_entity_poly.pdbx_seq_one_letter_code
_entity_poly.pdbx_strand_id
1 'polypeptide(L)'
;MDTTNQKPWHGIGVEVEANFSSREMLYKAKLDWEVSKIPSQRPKSHGNQETLRFFKGFFEAGEADIETIGSLDGARILWSLARLNEDFTLNEGDKVKGYVLLASRDESREKIEIQFITMLGNYHNMLQIASKAKSHIKNIFRRSFNPSFPFMNQKPQTFDDKMIKKVIAIIGLGREAISTFATDAQRLADKKIDEPTAWLYMFNVFQPETINNISTIGGKELEELAGKNTKLAIEALFQTSGQQPGNLTAWNLLNAVTHIIDHRLGNSQDSRLRQAWFGANAKLKTRSLDLALALL
;
A
#
# COMPACT_ATOMS: atom_id res chain seq x y z
N MET A 1 -22.03 -1.51 11.20
CA MET A 1 -20.93 -0.62 11.62
C MET A 1 -20.52 0.14 10.38
N ASP A 2 -20.61 1.46 10.45
CA ASP A 2 -20.36 2.37 9.33
C ASP A 2 -18.85 2.40 9.03
N THR A 3 -18.42 1.67 7.99
CA THR A 3 -17.00 1.52 7.60
C THR A 3 -16.50 2.67 6.72
N THR A 4 -17.36 3.63 6.40
CA THR A 4 -17.10 4.71 5.41
C THR A 4 -16.00 5.69 5.83
N ASN A 5 -15.60 5.72 7.11
CA ASN A 5 -14.58 6.63 7.63
C ASN A 5 -13.34 5.95 8.25
N GLN A 6 -13.19 4.63 8.11
CA GLN A 6 -12.00 3.93 8.63
C GLN A 6 -10.92 3.85 7.56
N LYS A 7 -9.76 4.45 7.86
CA LYS A 7 -8.58 4.36 7.00
C LYS A 7 -8.17 2.88 6.79
N PRO A 8 -7.50 2.55 5.68
CA PRO A 8 -7.24 1.15 5.28
C PRO A 8 -6.35 0.38 6.28
N TRP A 9 -5.64 1.09 7.16
CA TRP A 9 -4.83 0.53 8.22
C TRP A 9 -5.58 0.28 9.54
N HIS A 10 -6.89 0.55 9.62
CA HIS A 10 -7.77 0.17 10.73
C HIS A 10 -7.28 0.60 12.12
N GLY A 11 -6.63 1.76 12.23
CA GLY A 11 -6.05 2.25 13.49
C GLY A 11 -4.60 1.82 13.76
N ILE A 12 -3.96 1.11 12.83
CA ILE A 12 -2.53 0.78 12.90
C ILE A 12 -1.71 1.98 12.40
N GLY A 13 -0.91 2.55 13.30
CA GLY A 13 -0.07 3.73 13.01
C GLY A 13 -0.64 5.00 13.63
N VAL A 14 0.09 6.09 13.47
CA VAL A 14 -0.28 7.41 14.00
C VAL A 14 -0.06 8.48 12.94
N GLU A 15 -0.99 9.44 12.88
CA GLU A 15 -0.86 10.62 12.03
C GLU A 15 0.27 11.51 12.54
N VAL A 16 1.03 12.12 11.64
CA VAL A 16 2.15 13.01 11.95
C VAL A 16 2.16 14.22 11.04
N GLU A 17 2.72 15.32 11.52
CA GLU A 17 2.95 16.53 10.75
C GLU A 17 4.40 16.60 10.26
N ALA A 18 4.63 17.30 9.14
CA ALA A 18 5.95 17.44 8.54
C ALA A 18 6.98 18.17 9.45
N ASN A 19 6.50 19.02 10.37
CA ASN A 19 7.32 19.75 11.34
C ASN A 19 7.87 18.87 12.48
N PHE A 20 7.34 17.66 12.69
CA PHE A 20 7.78 16.79 13.79
C PHE A 20 9.18 16.24 13.52
N SER A 21 10.01 16.22 14.57
CA SER A 21 11.29 15.54 14.54
C SER A 21 11.11 14.02 14.49
N SER A 22 12.13 13.30 14.00
CA SER A 22 12.13 11.84 14.00
C SER A 22 11.97 11.24 15.42
N ARG A 23 12.35 12.00 16.47
CA ARG A 23 12.23 11.57 17.86
C ARG A 23 10.78 11.72 18.37
N GLU A 24 10.12 12.82 18.05
CA GLU A 24 8.70 13.03 18.37
C GLU A 24 7.82 12.03 17.62
N MET A 25 8.13 11.78 16.34
CA MET A 25 7.49 10.72 15.55
C MET A 25 7.62 9.34 16.21
N LEU A 26 8.82 8.97 16.66
CA LEU A 26 9.08 7.70 17.34
C LEU A 26 8.26 7.57 18.63
N TYR A 27 8.22 8.63 19.44
CA TYR A 27 7.46 8.69 20.69
C TYR A 27 5.95 8.61 20.44
N LYS A 28 5.43 9.36 19.46
CA LYS A 28 4.01 9.34 19.10
C LYS A 28 3.56 7.96 18.63
N ALA A 29 4.42 7.25 17.88
CA ALA A 29 4.16 5.90 17.43
C ALA A 29 4.38 4.82 18.51
N LYS A 30 4.84 5.20 19.72
CA LYS A 30 5.23 4.29 20.82
C LYS A 30 6.30 3.26 20.39
N LEU A 31 7.18 3.69 19.50
CA LEU A 31 8.27 2.87 18.94
C LEU A 31 9.63 3.15 19.61
N ASP A 32 9.61 3.90 20.70
CA ASP A 32 10.75 4.29 21.53
C ASP A 32 11.01 3.31 22.69
N TRP A 33 10.48 2.09 22.60
CA TRP A 33 10.67 1.06 23.61
C TRP A 33 12.16 0.76 23.86
N GLU A 34 12.52 0.72 25.13
CA GLU A 34 13.85 0.29 25.56
C GLU A 34 13.83 -1.23 25.81
N VAL A 35 14.71 -1.97 25.14
CA VAL A 35 14.93 -3.39 25.46
C VAL A 35 15.88 -3.48 26.63
N SER A 36 15.35 -3.80 27.81
CA SER A 36 16.19 -4.27 28.92
C SER A 36 16.37 -5.78 28.83
N LYS A 37 17.59 -6.20 28.49
CA LYS A 37 18.14 -7.51 28.87
C LYS A 37 19.48 -7.24 29.53
N ILE A 38 19.78 -7.99 30.60
CA ILE A 38 21.04 -8.14 31.37
C ILE A 38 22.22 -7.33 30.79
N PRO A 39 22.98 -6.55 31.58
CA PRO A 39 23.82 -5.45 31.09
C PRO A 39 24.64 -5.83 29.87
N SER A 40 24.13 -5.46 28.71
CA SER A 40 24.87 -5.54 27.47
C SER A 40 25.85 -4.37 27.49
N GLN A 41 27.16 -4.65 27.41
CA GLN A 41 28.16 -3.61 27.13
C GLN A 41 28.01 -2.98 25.72
N ARG A 42 26.97 -3.37 24.95
CA ARG A 42 26.70 -2.84 23.61
C ARG A 42 25.93 -1.50 23.70
N PRO A 43 26.26 -0.53 22.83
CA PRO A 43 25.53 0.74 22.73
C PRO A 43 24.03 0.58 22.45
N LYS A 44 23.23 1.55 22.90
CA LYS A 44 21.78 1.64 22.58
C LYS A 44 21.55 1.58 21.07
N SER A 45 20.58 0.78 20.61
CA SER A 45 20.22 0.70 19.19
C SER A 45 19.38 1.91 18.78
N HIS A 46 19.86 2.69 17.81
CA HIS A 46 19.13 3.82 17.22
C HIS A 46 18.48 3.48 15.87
N GLY A 47 18.33 2.19 15.55
CA GLY A 47 17.91 1.75 14.21
C GLY A 47 16.55 2.26 13.75
N ASN A 48 15.55 2.33 14.63
CA ASN A 48 14.23 2.88 14.29
C ASN A 48 14.31 4.39 14.00
N GLN A 49 15.07 5.12 14.82
CA GLN A 49 15.28 6.56 14.66
C GLN A 49 16.03 6.87 13.35
N GLU A 50 17.05 6.08 13.01
CA GLU A 50 17.79 6.18 11.75
C GLU A 50 16.86 5.95 10.54
N THR A 51 15.99 4.94 10.60
CA THR A 51 14.99 4.66 9.57
C THR A 51 13.97 5.80 9.43
N LEU A 52 13.39 6.29 10.52
CA LEU A 52 12.42 7.39 10.45
C LEU A 52 13.05 8.70 9.95
N ARG A 53 14.31 8.96 10.33
CA ARG A 53 15.08 10.07 9.76
C ARG A 53 15.25 9.92 8.25
N PHE A 54 15.49 8.70 7.78
CA PHE A 54 15.62 8.42 6.35
C PHE A 54 14.29 8.68 5.64
N PHE A 55 13.17 8.22 6.21
CA PHE A 55 11.84 8.48 5.66
C PHE A 55 11.56 9.97 5.54
N LYS A 56 11.79 10.74 6.62
CA LYS A 56 11.62 12.20 6.62
C LYS A 56 12.45 12.87 5.53
N GLY A 57 13.75 12.59 5.47
CA GLY A 57 14.63 13.17 4.44
C GLY A 57 14.27 12.74 3.01
N PHE A 58 13.72 11.54 2.83
CA PHE A 58 13.22 11.06 1.53
C PHE A 58 11.98 11.83 1.08
N PHE A 59 11.02 12.03 1.97
CA PHE A 59 9.80 12.76 1.64
C PHE A 59 10.07 14.24 1.42
N GLU A 60 10.88 14.88 2.27
CA GLU A 60 11.30 16.27 2.10
C GLU A 60 12.03 16.50 0.77
N ALA A 61 13.01 15.64 0.43
CA ALA A 61 13.78 15.79 -0.80
C ALA A 61 12.95 15.60 -2.07
N GLY A 62 11.84 14.86 -2.01
CA GLY A 62 10.93 14.69 -3.14
C GLY A 62 9.63 15.49 -3.05
N GLU A 63 9.53 16.43 -2.11
CA GLU A 63 8.35 17.27 -1.92
C GLU A 63 7.06 16.43 -1.73
N ALA A 64 7.14 15.40 -0.90
CA ALA A 64 6.00 14.57 -0.52
C ALA A 64 5.64 14.84 0.94
N ASP A 65 4.38 15.08 1.25
CA ASP A 65 3.96 15.44 2.60
C ASP A 65 3.70 14.18 3.42
N ILE A 66 4.56 13.90 4.40
CA ILE A 66 4.39 12.76 5.31
C ILE A 66 3.04 12.88 6.05
N GLU A 67 2.22 11.84 5.99
CA GLU A 67 0.89 11.83 6.62
C GLU A 67 0.83 10.83 7.78
N THR A 68 1.44 9.66 7.61
CA THR A 68 1.27 8.55 8.56
C THR A 68 2.56 7.76 8.71
N ILE A 69 2.84 7.35 9.94
CA ILE A 69 3.90 6.39 10.27
C ILE A 69 3.30 5.24 11.07
N GLY A 70 3.89 4.06 10.97
CA GLY A 70 3.44 2.94 11.77
C GLY A 70 4.43 1.80 11.77
N SER A 71 3.98 0.72 12.40
CA SER A 71 4.71 -0.53 12.41
C SER A 71 3.77 -1.72 12.25
N LEU A 72 4.29 -2.80 11.65
CA LEU A 72 3.59 -4.08 11.50
C LEU A 72 4.46 -5.21 12.04
N ASP A 73 3.84 -6.37 12.26
CA ASP A 73 4.49 -7.62 12.65
C ASP A 73 5.32 -7.46 13.93
N GLY A 74 4.71 -6.91 14.99
CA GLY A 74 5.39 -6.68 16.27
C GLY A 74 6.58 -5.73 16.15
N ALA A 75 6.45 -4.68 15.33
CA ALA A 75 7.48 -3.70 15.02
C ALA A 75 8.68 -4.21 14.19
N ARG A 76 8.56 -5.38 13.55
CA ARG A 76 9.56 -5.89 12.59
C ARG A 76 9.52 -5.17 11.25
N ILE A 77 8.41 -4.50 10.92
CA ILE A 77 8.28 -3.69 9.71
C ILE A 77 7.92 -2.27 10.14
N LEU A 78 8.82 -1.32 9.94
CA LEU A 78 8.51 0.10 10.05
C LEU A 78 8.05 0.62 8.71
N TRP A 79 7.02 1.46 8.68
CA TRP A 79 6.52 2.03 7.44
C TRP A 79 6.08 3.48 7.59
N SER A 80 6.04 4.19 6.48
CA SER A 80 5.48 5.54 6.42
C SER A 80 4.87 5.85 5.07
N LEU A 81 3.78 6.61 5.08
CA LEU A 81 3.06 7.11 3.92
C LEU A 81 3.23 8.62 3.81
N ALA A 82 3.51 9.07 2.59
CA ALA A 82 3.51 10.49 2.23
C ALA A 82 2.66 10.75 0.98
N ARG A 83 2.01 11.91 0.96
CA ARG A 83 1.20 12.40 -0.15
C ARG A 83 2.10 12.84 -1.29
N LEU A 84 1.78 12.39 -2.49
CA LEU A 84 2.48 12.83 -3.70
C LEU A 84 1.88 14.09 -4.31
N ASN A 85 0.71 14.52 -3.82
CA ASN A 85 -0.11 15.61 -4.35
C ASN A 85 -0.53 15.41 -5.82
N GLU A 86 -0.57 14.15 -6.26
CA GLU A 86 -1.11 13.69 -7.54
C GLU A 86 -2.48 13.06 -7.32
N ASP A 87 -3.49 13.89 -7.19
CA ASP A 87 -4.87 13.47 -7.00
C ASP A 87 -5.65 13.61 -8.30
N PHE A 88 -6.60 12.69 -8.51
CA PHE A 88 -7.54 12.78 -9.60
C PHE A 88 -8.93 12.38 -9.12
N THR A 89 -9.96 12.83 -9.85
CA THR A 89 -11.35 12.51 -9.54
C THR A 89 -11.94 11.78 -10.74
N LEU A 90 -12.56 10.62 -10.48
CA LEU A 90 -13.28 9.87 -11.48
C LEU A 90 -14.76 10.27 -11.48
N ASN A 91 -15.48 9.91 -12.54
CA ASN A 91 -16.91 10.20 -12.70
C ASN A 91 -17.70 9.87 -11.41
N GLU A 92 -18.68 10.73 -11.08
CA GLU A 92 -19.49 10.67 -9.84
C GLU A 92 -18.77 11.06 -8.53
N GLY A 93 -17.54 11.59 -8.60
CA GLY A 93 -16.90 12.25 -7.45
C GLY A 93 -15.96 11.37 -6.63
N ASP A 94 -15.60 10.19 -7.13
CA ASP A 94 -14.60 9.32 -6.55
C ASP A 94 -13.21 9.97 -6.61
N LYS A 95 -12.79 10.56 -5.48
CA LYS A 95 -11.46 11.15 -5.34
C LYS A 95 -10.44 10.06 -5.09
N VAL A 96 -9.43 9.97 -5.95
CA VAL A 96 -8.30 9.07 -5.82
C VAL A 96 -7.05 9.87 -5.48
N LYS A 97 -6.38 9.44 -4.44
CA LYS A 97 -5.25 10.13 -3.82
C LYS A 97 -3.94 9.38 -4.05
N GLY A 98 -2.91 10.05 -4.57
CA GLY A 98 -1.59 9.47 -4.78
C GLY A 98 -0.69 9.47 -3.53
N TYR A 99 -0.02 8.36 -3.26
CA TYR A 99 0.90 8.16 -2.14
C TYR A 99 2.20 7.46 -2.54
N VAL A 100 3.25 7.72 -1.76
CA VAL A 100 4.45 6.88 -1.68
C VAL A 100 4.52 6.23 -0.30
N LEU A 101 4.70 4.91 -0.28
CA LEU A 101 4.94 4.09 0.90
C LEU A 101 6.42 3.73 0.97
N LEU A 102 7.04 4.02 2.11
CA LEU A 102 8.35 3.50 2.47
C LEU A 102 8.22 2.43 3.54
N ALA A 103 8.94 1.33 3.40
CA ALA A 103 8.99 0.28 4.40
C ALA A 103 10.41 -0.20 4.68
N SER A 104 10.71 -0.48 5.95
CA SER A 104 11.97 -1.02 6.44
C SER A 104 11.69 -2.27 7.26
N ARG A 105 12.31 -3.38 6.89
CA ARG A 105 12.21 -4.65 7.64
C ARG A 105 13.40 -4.80 8.57
N ASP A 106 13.19 -5.41 9.73
CA ASP A 106 14.23 -5.60 10.74
C ASP A 106 15.43 -6.41 10.23
N GLU A 107 15.15 -7.46 9.44
CA GLU A 107 16.15 -8.33 8.83
C GLU A 107 17.00 -7.62 7.76
N SER A 108 16.54 -6.49 7.23
CA SER A 108 17.18 -5.80 6.10
C SER A 108 17.08 -4.27 6.17
N ARG A 109 17.30 -3.69 7.35
CA ARG A 109 17.21 -2.23 7.61
C ARG A 109 18.10 -1.34 6.73
N GLU A 110 19.09 -1.91 6.06
CA GLU A 110 19.92 -1.20 5.07
C GLU A 110 19.20 -0.94 3.75
N LYS A 111 18.07 -1.59 3.49
CA LYS A 111 17.31 -1.50 2.24
C LYS A 111 15.88 -1.06 2.56
N ILE A 112 15.53 0.15 2.14
CA ILE A 112 14.16 0.67 2.22
C ILE A 112 13.43 0.24 0.96
N GLU A 113 12.29 -0.41 1.14
CA GLU A 113 11.32 -0.74 0.10
C GLU A 113 10.48 0.51 -0.22
N ILE A 114 10.23 0.75 -1.50
CA ILE A 114 9.47 1.90 -2.03
C ILE A 114 8.31 1.34 -2.86
N GLN A 115 7.10 1.77 -2.54
CA GLN A 115 5.90 1.46 -3.33
C GLN A 115 5.12 2.74 -3.60
N PHE A 116 4.51 2.83 -4.77
CA PHE A 116 3.55 3.88 -5.12
C PHE A 116 2.16 3.30 -5.02
N ILE A 117 1.25 4.03 -4.36
CA ILE A 117 -0.06 3.52 -3.99
C ILE A 117 -1.10 4.61 -4.26
N THR A 118 -2.24 4.23 -4.79
CA THR A 118 -3.44 5.09 -4.83
C THR A 118 -4.39 4.70 -3.71
N MET A 119 -5.04 5.69 -3.10
CA MET A 119 -6.08 5.49 -2.10
C MET A 119 -7.39 6.12 -2.56
N LEU A 120 -8.47 5.33 -2.58
CA LEU A 120 -9.80 5.83 -2.91
C LEU A 120 -10.43 6.50 -1.69
N GLY A 121 -10.87 7.75 -1.82
CA GLY A 121 -11.32 8.59 -0.70
C GLY A 121 -12.58 8.10 0.01
N ASN A 122 -13.56 7.56 -0.71
CA ASN A 122 -14.84 7.14 -0.13
C ASN A 122 -14.76 5.77 0.57
N TYR A 123 -13.97 4.86 0.01
CA TYR A 123 -13.90 3.46 0.47
C TYR A 123 -12.62 3.16 1.24
N HIS A 124 -11.65 4.06 1.19
CA HIS A 124 -10.33 3.86 1.76
C HIS A 124 -9.75 2.51 1.30
N ASN A 125 -9.80 2.24 0.00
CA ASN A 125 -9.14 1.09 -0.60
C ASN A 125 -7.80 1.55 -1.17
N MET A 126 -6.77 0.71 -1.05
CA MET A 126 -5.43 0.99 -1.55
C MET A 126 -5.08 0.09 -2.73
N LEU A 127 -4.41 0.64 -3.73
CA LEU A 127 -3.92 -0.11 -4.87
C LEU A 127 -2.47 0.26 -5.16
N GLN A 128 -1.59 -0.74 -5.21
CA GLN A 128 -0.21 -0.52 -5.61
C GLN A 128 -0.15 -0.26 -7.12
N ILE A 129 0.51 0.82 -7.51
CA ILE A 129 0.73 1.21 -8.90
C ILE A 129 2.17 0.88 -9.30
N ALA A 130 2.32 0.15 -10.40
CA ALA A 130 3.62 -0.17 -10.96
C ALA A 130 4.30 1.09 -11.49
N SER A 131 5.57 1.30 -11.13
CA SER A 131 6.39 2.41 -11.63
C SER A 131 7.71 1.87 -12.18
N LYS A 132 8.31 2.62 -13.11
CA LYS A 132 9.66 2.36 -13.61
C LYS A 132 10.75 2.66 -12.58
N ALA A 133 10.41 3.30 -11.46
CA ALA A 133 11.35 3.58 -10.39
C ALA A 133 11.91 2.30 -9.77
N LYS A 134 13.11 2.39 -9.20
CA LYS A 134 13.64 1.30 -8.37
C LYS A 134 12.78 1.13 -7.13
N SER A 135 12.30 -0.08 -6.90
CA SER A 135 11.48 -0.44 -5.72
C SER A 135 12.26 -0.45 -4.40
N HIS A 136 13.56 -0.14 -4.43
CA HIS A 136 14.39 -0.15 -3.25
C HIS A 136 15.50 0.91 -3.29
N ILE A 137 15.81 1.44 -2.11
CA ILE A 137 16.90 2.39 -1.91
C ILE A 137 17.70 2.05 -0.65
N LYS A 138 19.02 2.30 -0.68
CA LYS A 138 19.89 2.07 0.47
C LYS A 138 19.60 3.10 1.55
N ASN A 139 19.37 2.65 2.78
CA ASN A 139 19.30 3.49 3.96
C ASN A 139 20.70 3.97 4.34
N ILE A 140 21.08 5.16 3.86
CA ILE A 140 22.40 5.75 4.13
C ILE A 140 22.60 6.19 5.59
N PHE A 141 21.51 6.34 6.35
CA PHE A 141 21.56 6.69 7.77
C PHE A 141 21.75 5.48 8.68
N ARG A 142 21.53 4.26 8.16
CA ARG A 142 21.77 3.04 8.93
C ARG A 142 23.25 2.93 9.25
N ARG A 143 23.63 2.95 10.53
CA ARG A 143 25.03 2.74 10.93
C ARG A 143 25.44 1.31 10.61
N SER A 144 26.55 1.17 9.88
CA SER A 144 27.19 -0.14 9.69
C SER A 144 28.04 -0.41 10.92
N PHE A 145 27.90 -1.58 11.51
CA PHE A 145 28.73 -1.99 12.64
C PHE A 145 30.19 -2.12 12.15
N ASN A 146 31.11 -1.41 12.80
CA ASN A 146 32.53 -1.57 12.58
C ASN A 146 33.08 -2.47 13.72
N PRO A 147 33.67 -3.64 13.43
CA PRO A 147 34.26 -4.48 14.47
C PRO A 147 35.54 -3.89 15.07
N SER A 148 36.09 -2.81 14.51
CA SER A 148 37.28 -2.11 14.99
C SER A 148 36.93 -0.75 15.61
N PHE A 149 37.67 -0.35 16.64
CA PHE A 149 37.43 0.91 17.33
C PHE A 149 37.78 2.15 16.48
N PRO A 150 36.95 3.22 16.47
CA PRO A 150 35.64 3.28 17.11
C PRO A 150 34.63 2.41 16.36
N PHE A 151 33.87 1.59 17.11
CA PHE A 151 32.93 0.60 16.57
C PHE A 151 31.77 1.19 15.74
N MET A 152 31.74 2.52 15.59
CA MET A 152 30.70 3.30 14.96
C MET A 152 31.29 4.39 14.07
N ASN A 153 30.90 4.40 12.80
CA ASN A 153 31.21 5.50 11.88
C ASN A 153 30.20 6.64 12.08
N GLN A 154 30.68 7.89 12.07
CA GLN A 154 29.82 9.08 11.94
C GLN A 154 29.23 9.09 10.52
N LYS A 155 28.02 8.56 10.35
CA LYS A 155 27.31 8.63 9.05
C LYS A 155 26.59 9.97 8.89
N PRO A 156 26.32 10.40 7.64
CA PRO A 156 25.57 11.62 7.35
C PRO A 156 24.24 11.63 8.10
N GLN A 157 23.86 12.79 8.65
CA GLN A 157 22.53 12.97 9.25
C GLN A 157 21.52 13.57 8.26
N THR A 158 21.99 13.93 7.07
CA THR A 158 21.25 14.60 6.00
C THR A 158 21.58 13.93 4.67
N PHE A 159 20.72 14.13 3.66
CA PHE A 159 21.00 13.68 2.30
C PHE A 159 21.98 14.64 1.63
N ASP A 160 22.91 14.07 0.85
CA ASP A 160 23.76 14.83 -0.05
C ASP A 160 23.01 15.14 -1.37
N ASP A 161 23.54 16.05 -2.18
CA ASP A 161 22.92 16.45 -3.45
C ASP A 161 22.68 15.28 -4.40
N LYS A 162 23.56 14.27 -4.37
CA LYS A 162 23.43 13.07 -5.19
C LYS A 162 22.23 12.23 -4.78
N MET A 163 22.03 12.06 -3.48
CA MET A 163 20.90 11.36 -2.90
C MET A 163 19.60 12.15 -3.14
N ILE A 164 19.62 13.47 -2.95
CA ILE A 164 18.47 14.35 -3.25
C ILE A 164 18.04 14.19 -4.70
N LYS A 165 18.95 14.33 -5.66
CA LYS A 165 18.65 14.13 -7.11
C LYS A 165 18.08 12.75 -7.40
N LYS A 166 18.61 11.71 -6.74
CA LYS A 166 18.11 10.34 -6.89
C LYS A 166 16.69 10.18 -6.34
N VAL A 167 16.38 10.80 -5.21
CA VAL A 167 15.05 10.76 -4.60
C VAL A 167 14.04 11.50 -5.45
N ILE A 168 14.37 12.71 -5.92
CA ILE A 168 13.54 13.47 -6.87
C ILE A 168 13.22 12.63 -8.11
N ALA A 169 14.22 11.97 -8.70
CA ALA A 169 14.01 11.10 -9.86
C ALA A 169 13.08 9.91 -9.55
N ILE A 170 13.22 9.28 -8.38
CA ILE A 170 12.34 8.16 -7.96
C ILE A 170 10.91 8.64 -7.78
N ILE A 171 10.69 9.73 -7.05
CA ILE A 171 9.36 10.27 -6.79
C ILE A 171 8.72 10.80 -8.09
N GLY A 172 9.50 11.44 -8.98
CA GLY A 172 9.02 11.86 -10.30
C GLY A 172 8.46 10.71 -11.13
N LEU A 173 9.17 9.57 -11.18
CA LEU A 173 8.68 8.35 -11.84
C LEU A 173 7.45 7.74 -11.16
N GLY A 174 7.27 7.98 -9.85
CA GLY A 174 6.07 7.61 -9.11
C GLY A 174 4.86 8.45 -9.48
N ARG A 175 5.05 9.78 -9.53
CA ARG A 175 4.02 10.74 -9.97
C ARG A 175 3.57 10.46 -11.40
N GLU A 176 4.52 10.23 -12.32
CA GLU A 176 4.24 9.84 -13.71
C GLU A 176 3.39 8.55 -13.78
N ALA A 177 3.72 7.54 -12.96
CA ALA A 177 2.97 6.30 -12.91
C ALA A 177 1.53 6.49 -12.42
N ILE A 178 1.32 7.33 -11.40
CA ILE A 178 -0.02 7.66 -10.89
C ILE A 178 -0.82 8.46 -11.91
N SER A 179 -0.21 9.42 -12.58
CA SER A 179 -0.86 10.18 -13.66
C SER A 179 -1.25 9.29 -14.85
N THR A 180 -0.38 8.35 -15.24
CA THR A 180 -0.71 7.35 -16.26
C THR A 180 -1.88 6.49 -15.82
N PHE A 181 -1.85 6.00 -14.58
CA PHE A 181 -2.93 5.21 -14.01
C PHE A 181 -4.26 5.99 -13.93
N ALA A 182 -4.25 7.32 -13.74
CA ALA A 182 -5.47 8.12 -13.75
C ALA A 182 -6.21 8.01 -15.10
N THR A 183 -5.48 7.94 -16.21
CA THR A 183 -6.05 7.75 -17.55
C THR A 183 -6.66 6.36 -17.68
N ASP A 184 -5.97 5.32 -17.22
CA ASP A 184 -6.49 3.95 -17.23
C ASP A 184 -7.72 3.80 -16.32
N ALA A 185 -7.68 4.41 -15.12
CA ALA A 185 -8.79 4.42 -14.19
C ALA A 185 -10.04 5.09 -14.77
N GLN A 186 -9.87 6.18 -15.53
CA GLN A 186 -10.97 6.81 -16.27
C GLN A 186 -11.55 5.87 -17.33
N ARG A 187 -10.70 5.20 -18.12
CA ARG A 187 -11.16 4.20 -19.10
C ARG A 187 -11.90 3.04 -18.43
N LEU A 188 -11.43 2.58 -17.28
CA LEU A 188 -12.09 1.54 -16.49
C LEU A 188 -13.46 1.99 -15.95
N ALA A 189 -13.57 3.27 -15.56
CA ALA A 189 -14.82 3.86 -15.10
C ALA A 189 -15.83 4.03 -16.26
N ASP A 190 -15.36 4.28 -17.48
CA ASP A 190 -16.23 4.41 -18.66
C ASP A 190 -16.64 3.07 -19.26
N LYS A 191 -15.89 1.99 -18.97
CA LYS A 191 -16.16 0.64 -19.49
C LYS A 191 -17.29 -0.03 -18.71
N LYS A 192 -18.50 -0.04 -19.28
CA LYS A 192 -19.63 -0.83 -18.78
C LYS A 192 -19.38 -2.33 -18.89
N ILE A 193 -19.81 -3.08 -17.88
CA ILE A 193 -19.64 -4.52 -17.75
C ILE A 193 -20.99 -5.16 -17.43
N ASP A 194 -21.28 -6.29 -18.08
CA ASP A 194 -22.44 -7.10 -17.75
C ASP A 194 -22.19 -8.01 -16.53
N GLU A 195 -23.26 -8.50 -15.92
CA GLU A 195 -23.16 -9.34 -14.73
C GLU A 195 -22.34 -10.64 -14.98
N PRO A 196 -22.54 -11.41 -16.07
CA PRO A 196 -21.72 -12.60 -16.33
C PRO A 196 -20.22 -12.32 -16.39
N THR A 197 -19.81 -11.22 -17.02
CA THR A 197 -18.40 -10.81 -17.08
C THR A 197 -17.88 -10.42 -15.70
N ALA A 198 -18.70 -9.72 -14.90
CA ALA A 198 -18.34 -9.38 -13.52
C ALA A 198 -18.11 -10.63 -12.66
N TRP A 199 -18.97 -11.64 -12.77
CA TRP A 199 -18.81 -12.92 -12.10
C TRP A 199 -17.51 -13.63 -12.54
N LEU A 200 -17.31 -13.76 -13.85
CA LEU A 200 -16.10 -14.39 -14.40
C LEU A 200 -14.83 -13.66 -13.96
N TYR A 201 -14.87 -12.33 -13.86
CA TYR A 201 -13.76 -11.54 -13.34
C TYR A 201 -13.44 -11.91 -11.88
N MET A 202 -14.44 -11.99 -11.00
CA MET A 202 -14.22 -12.36 -9.58
C MET A 202 -13.62 -13.76 -9.44
N PHE A 203 -14.08 -14.71 -10.26
CA PHE A 203 -13.47 -16.04 -10.36
C PHE A 203 -12.01 -15.97 -10.82
N ASN A 204 -11.72 -15.19 -11.87
CA ASN A 204 -10.35 -15.00 -12.37
C ASN A 204 -9.42 -14.41 -11.33
N VAL A 205 -9.91 -13.60 -10.41
CA VAL A 205 -9.11 -13.03 -9.33
C VAL A 205 -8.85 -14.05 -8.23
N PHE A 206 -9.89 -14.72 -7.72
CA PHE A 206 -9.81 -15.49 -6.47
C PHE A 206 -9.72 -17.01 -6.62
N GLN A 207 -10.15 -17.56 -7.76
CA GLN A 207 -10.21 -19.01 -8.04
C GLN A 207 -9.84 -19.32 -9.51
N PRO A 208 -8.67 -18.89 -9.98
CA PRO A 208 -8.33 -18.98 -11.39
C PRO A 208 -8.24 -20.42 -11.92
N GLU A 209 -7.86 -21.37 -11.07
CA GLU A 209 -7.82 -22.80 -11.38
C GLU A 209 -9.20 -23.40 -11.66
N THR A 210 -10.29 -22.81 -11.16
CA THR A 210 -11.66 -23.32 -11.39
C THR A 210 -12.16 -23.01 -12.81
N ILE A 211 -11.53 -22.08 -13.52
CA ILE A 211 -12.06 -21.46 -14.75
C ILE A 211 -11.97 -22.36 -15.97
N ASN A 212 -10.99 -23.27 -16.02
CA ASN A 212 -10.88 -24.24 -17.10
C ASN A 212 -12.13 -25.15 -17.22
N ASN A 213 -12.96 -25.20 -16.18
CA ASN A 213 -14.22 -25.94 -16.16
C ASN A 213 -15.46 -25.04 -16.38
N ILE A 214 -15.33 -23.71 -16.40
CA ILE A 214 -16.45 -22.74 -16.36
C ILE A 214 -17.01 -22.40 -17.75
N SER A 215 -16.31 -22.71 -18.85
CA SER A 215 -16.68 -22.33 -20.23
C SER A 215 -18.04 -22.87 -20.73
N THR A 216 -18.79 -23.59 -19.90
CA THR A 216 -20.05 -24.27 -20.23
C THR A 216 -21.16 -24.05 -19.21
N ILE A 217 -20.94 -23.21 -18.17
CA ILE A 217 -21.70 -23.25 -16.92
C ILE A 217 -22.70 -22.09 -16.82
N GLY A 218 -23.96 -22.41 -16.47
CA GLY A 218 -25.04 -21.43 -16.26
C GLY A 218 -24.92 -20.68 -14.92
N GLY A 219 -25.62 -19.55 -14.77
CA GLY A 219 -25.47 -18.65 -13.61
C GLY A 219 -25.68 -19.28 -12.22
N LYS A 220 -26.52 -20.31 -12.09
CA LYS A 220 -26.74 -21.01 -10.81
C LYS A 220 -25.57 -21.87 -10.35
N GLU A 221 -24.88 -22.52 -11.28
CA GLU A 221 -23.74 -23.38 -10.96
C GLU A 221 -22.49 -22.54 -10.60
N LEU A 222 -22.37 -21.32 -11.14
CA LEU A 222 -21.34 -20.35 -10.75
C LEU A 222 -21.44 -19.93 -9.27
N GLU A 223 -22.65 -19.75 -8.73
CA GLU A 223 -22.83 -19.39 -7.33
C GLU A 223 -22.45 -20.53 -6.35
N GLU A 224 -22.70 -21.77 -6.75
CA GLU A 224 -22.32 -22.96 -5.98
C GLU A 224 -20.80 -23.18 -5.99
N LEU A 225 -20.13 -22.94 -7.12
CA LEU A 225 -18.68 -23.05 -7.29
C LEU A 225 -17.89 -21.90 -6.63
N ALA A 226 -18.55 -20.80 -6.29
CA ALA A 226 -17.91 -19.65 -5.68
C ALA A 226 -17.47 -19.98 -4.24
N GLY A 227 -16.15 -19.97 -4.05
CA GLY A 227 -15.50 -20.02 -2.75
C GLY A 227 -15.74 -18.74 -1.96
N LYS A 228 -15.34 -18.77 -0.68
CA LYS A 228 -15.61 -17.70 0.30
C LYS A 228 -15.23 -16.29 -0.19
N ASN A 229 -14.02 -16.13 -0.74
CA ASN A 229 -13.52 -14.81 -1.13
C ASN A 229 -14.24 -14.27 -2.38
N THR A 230 -14.56 -15.15 -3.33
CA THR A 230 -15.32 -14.80 -4.54
C THR A 230 -16.73 -14.34 -4.17
N LYS A 231 -17.43 -15.06 -3.27
CA LYS A 231 -18.74 -14.66 -2.75
C LYS A 231 -18.69 -13.28 -2.09
N LEU A 232 -17.71 -13.06 -1.21
CA LEU A 232 -17.51 -11.75 -0.56
C LEU A 232 -17.24 -10.63 -1.58
N ALA A 233 -16.53 -10.90 -2.67
CA ALA A 233 -16.24 -9.91 -3.70
C ALA A 233 -17.50 -9.52 -4.48
N ILE A 234 -18.34 -10.51 -4.81
CA ILE A 234 -19.63 -10.30 -5.49
C ILE A 234 -20.58 -9.53 -4.58
N GLU A 235 -20.71 -9.92 -3.31
CA GLU A 235 -21.48 -9.16 -2.31
C GLU A 235 -20.99 -7.72 -2.20
N ALA A 236 -19.67 -7.51 -2.15
CA ALA A 236 -19.08 -6.18 -2.07
C ALA A 236 -19.38 -5.34 -3.31
N LEU A 237 -19.36 -5.94 -4.51
CA LEU A 237 -19.67 -5.24 -5.77
C LEU A 237 -21.07 -4.64 -5.77
N PHE A 238 -22.06 -5.37 -5.27
CA PHE A 238 -23.45 -4.90 -5.20
C PHE A 238 -23.72 -3.99 -3.98
N GLN A 239 -22.90 -4.08 -2.92
CA GLN A 239 -22.98 -3.16 -1.77
C GLN A 239 -22.33 -1.81 -2.04
N THR A 240 -21.19 -1.77 -2.73
CA THR A 240 -20.40 -0.55 -2.92
C THR A 240 -20.91 0.30 -4.07
N SER A 241 -21.55 -0.29 -5.09
CA SER A 241 -21.95 0.46 -6.28
C SER A 241 -23.03 1.50 -5.98
N GLY A 242 -23.92 1.29 -5.00
CA GLY A 242 -25.08 2.18 -4.74
C GLY A 242 -26.01 2.38 -5.95
N GLN A 243 -25.69 1.73 -7.08
CA GLN A 243 -26.29 1.86 -8.38
C GLN A 243 -27.18 0.64 -8.62
N GLN A 244 -28.30 0.88 -9.30
CA GLN A 244 -29.21 -0.17 -9.73
C GLN A 244 -28.45 -1.25 -10.52
N PRO A 245 -28.82 -2.54 -10.39
CA PRO A 245 -28.26 -3.61 -11.22
C PRO A 245 -28.43 -3.24 -12.71
N GLY A 246 -27.33 -2.91 -13.39
CA GLY A 246 -27.33 -2.45 -14.79
C GLY A 246 -26.28 -1.40 -15.18
N ASN A 247 -25.58 -0.78 -14.23
CA ASN A 247 -24.54 0.24 -14.51
C ASN A 247 -23.13 -0.13 -13.99
N LEU A 248 -22.84 -1.43 -13.83
CA LEU A 248 -21.50 -1.88 -13.41
C LEU A 248 -20.43 -1.45 -14.40
N THR A 249 -19.28 -1.01 -13.88
CA THR A 249 -18.10 -0.64 -14.66
C THR A 249 -16.91 -1.50 -14.26
N ALA A 250 -15.89 -1.59 -15.12
CA ALA A 250 -14.65 -2.29 -14.80
C ALA A 250 -13.97 -1.68 -13.55
N TRP A 251 -14.14 -0.38 -13.31
CA TRP A 251 -13.71 0.29 -12.08
C TRP A 251 -14.41 -0.25 -10.82
N ASN A 252 -15.72 -0.51 -10.88
CA ASN A 252 -16.44 -1.10 -9.75
C ASN A 252 -15.91 -2.50 -9.39
N LEU A 253 -15.50 -3.29 -10.39
CA LEU A 253 -14.91 -4.62 -10.16
C LEU A 253 -13.60 -4.54 -9.37
N LEU A 254 -12.68 -3.66 -9.81
CA LEU A 254 -11.41 -3.42 -9.14
C LEU A 254 -11.61 -2.91 -7.71
N ASN A 255 -12.60 -2.02 -7.51
CA ASN A 255 -12.93 -1.48 -6.20
C ASN A 255 -13.49 -2.54 -5.25
N ALA A 256 -14.34 -3.44 -5.73
CA ALA A 256 -14.88 -4.53 -4.93
C ALA A 256 -13.76 -5.47 -4.43
N VAL A 257 -12.82 -5.83 -5.32
CA VAL A 257 -11.66 -6.68 -4.96
C VAL A 257 -10.76 -5.99 -3.95
N THR A 258 -10.34 -4.76 -4.24
CA THR A 258 -9.45 -4.00 -3.34
C THR A 258 -10.11 -3.76 -1.98
N HIS A 259 -11.41 -3.48 -1.96
CA HIS A 259 -12.19 -3.32 -0.73
C HIS A 259 -12.15 -4.56 0.16
N ILE A 260 -12.47 -5.74 -0.38
CA ILE A 260 -12.48 -6.95 0.46
C ILE A 260 -11.07 -7.30 0.92
N ILE A 261 -10.04 -7.06 0.11
CA ILE A 261 -8.66 -7.29 0.51
C ILE A 261 -8.27 -6.40 1.69
N ASP A 262 -8.58 -5.09 1.62
CA ASP A 262 -8.17 -4.13 2.65
C ASP A 262 -9.03 -4.19 3.92
N HIS A 263 -10.29 -4.62 3.80
CA HIS A 263 -11.26 -4.50 4.89
C HIS A 263 -11.79 -5.84 5.42
N ARG A 264 -11.61 -6.94 4.69
CA ARG A 264 -12.20 -8.25 5.06
C ARG A 264 -11.18 -9.40 5.10
N LEU A 265 -10.15 -9.42 4.24
CA LEU A 265 -9.25 -10.57 4.11
C LEU A 265 -8.01 -10.53 5.03
N GLY A 266 -8.16 -11.12 6.22
CA GLY A 266 -7.04 -11.38 7.14
C GLY A 266 -7.55 -11.74 8.54
N ASN A 267 -6.72 -12.42 9.33
CA ASN A 267 -7.09 -12.91 10.66
C ASN A 267 -7.00 -11.82 11.75
N SER A 268 -6.23 -10.77 11.49
CA SER A 268 -6.08 -9.60 12.34
C SER A 268 -5.86 -8.36 11.47
N GLN A 269 -6.03 -7.16 12.03
CA GLN A 269 -5.75 -5.91 11.32
C GLN A 269 -4.29 -5.87 10.81
N ASP A 270 -3.33 -6.29 11.65
CA ASP A 270 -1.90 -6.31 11.30
C ASP A 270 -1.60 -7.27 10.15
N SER A 271 -2.08 -8.51 10.25
CA SER A 271 -1.87 -9.50 9.21
C SER A 271 -2.57 -9.12 7.91
N ARG A 272 -3.76 -8.52 7.98
CA ARG A 272 -4.49 -8.01 6.81
C ARG A 272 -3.69 -6.96 6.07
N LEU A 273 -3.28 -5.88 6.75
CA LEU A 273 -2.54 -4.78 6.12
C LEU A 273 -1.20 -5.27 5.56
N ARG A 274 -0.49 -6.11 6.33
CA ARG A 274 0.77 -6.71 5.88
C ARG A 274 0.60 -7.56 4.63
N GLN A 275 -0.45 -8.38 4.54
CA GLN A 275 -0.73 -9.18 3.35
C GLN A 275 -1.15 -8.30 2.17
N ALA A 276 -1.94 -7.26 2.42
CA ALA A 276 -2.46 -6.34 1.41
C ALA A 276 -1.37 -5.45 0.77
N TRP A 277 -0.30 -5.13 1.50
CA TRP A 277 0.83 -4.34 0.99
C TRP A 277 2.03 -5.17 0.53
N PHE A 278 2.29 -6.32 1.18
CA PHE A 278 3.56 -7.04 0.99
C PHE A 278 3.43 -8.54 0.75
N GLY A 279 2.21 -9.08 0.78
CA GLY A 279 1.99 -10.52 0.80
C GLY A 279 1.22 -11.05 -0.40
N ALA A 280 0.51 -12.16 -0.18
CA ALA A 280 -0.28 -12.81 -1.23
C ALA A 280 -1.42 -11.89 -1.72
N ASN A 281 -2.03 -11.12 -0.82
CA ASN A 281 -3.13 -10.24 -1.18
C ASN A 281 -2.68 -9.04 -2.03
N ALA A 282 -1.44 -8.55 -1.85
CA ALA A 282 -0.87 -7.54 -2.74
C ALA A 282 -0.80 -8.05 -4.18
N LYS A 283 -0.38 -9.31 -4.38
CA LYS A 283 -0.35 -9.96 -5.71
C LYS A 283 -1.75 -10.12 -6.30
N LEU A 284 -2.76 -10.41 -5.47
CA LEU A 284 -4.16 -10.47 -5.92
C LEU A 284 -4.65 -9.11 -6.41
N LYS A 285 -4.26 -7.99 -5.76
CA LYS A 285 -4.58 -6.65 -6.26
C LYS A 285 -3.91 -6.36 -7.61
N THR A 286 -2.64 -6.72 -7.79
CA THR A 286 -1.96 -6.58 -9.08
C THR A 286 -2.69 -7.37 -10.16
N ARG A 287 -2.99 -8.65 -9.90
CA ARG A 287 -3.75 -9.50 -10.82
C ARG A 287 -5.13 -8.91 -11.16
N SER A 288 -5.83 -8.39 -10.16
CA SER A 288 -7.14 -7.75 -10.32
C SER A 288 -7.05 -6.52 -11.23
N LEU A 289 -6.03 -5.68 -11.07
CA LEU A 289 -5.78 -4.57 -11.98
C LEU A 289 -5.49 -5.06 -13.40
N ASP A 290 -4.59 -6.04 -13.58
CA ASP A 290 -4.23 -6.58 -14.89
C ASP A 290 -5.47 -7.14 -15.63
N LEU A 291 -6.30 -7.90 -14.93
CA LEU A 291 -7.56 -8.44 -15.47
C LEU A 291 -8.55 -7.32 -15.81
N ALA A 292 -8.61 -6.25 -15.01
CA ALA A 292 -9.52 -5.14 -15.28
C ALA A 292 -9.09 -4.37 -16.53
N LEU A 293 -7.78 -4.13 -16.69
CA LEU A 293 -7.22 -3.49 -17.88
C LEU A 293 -7.41 -4.35 -19.14
N ALA A 294 -7.40 -5.67 -19.02
CA ALA A 294 -7.69 -6.58 -20.13
C ALA A 294 -9.15 -6.53 -20.62
N LEU A 295 -10.07 -5.91 -19.86
CA LEU A 295 -11.46 -5.70 -20.26
C LEU A 295 -11.65 -4.45 -21.14
N LEU A 296 -10.67 -3.55 -21.21
CA LEU A 296 -10.76 -2.30 -21.99
C LEU A 296 -10.75 -2.58 -23.50
#